data_AF-A0A2D6T032-F1
#
_entry.id   AF-A0A2D6T032-F1
#
_cell.length_a   1.000
_cell.length_b   1.000
_cell.length_c   1.000
_cell.angle_alpha   90.00
_cell.angle_beta   90.00
_cell.angle_gamma   90.00
#
_symmetry.space_group_name_H-M   'P 1'
#
loop_
_entity.id
_entity.type
_entity.pdbx_description
1 polymer ?
#
loop_
_entity_poly.entity_id
_entity_poly.type
_entity_poly.pdbx_seq_one_letter_code
_entity_poly.pdbx_strand_id
1 'polypeptide(L)'
;MIANAPSKLPRLCWVVTDGSAGNENPALGLAQAVGLETEVKRLRPRRPWTWLPGDLWPLPFAALGPDSDILAPPWPDLVITCGR
;
A
#
# COMPACT_ATOMS: atom_id res chain seq x y z
N MET A 1 4.28 2.54 30.68
CA MET A 1 3.14 3.35 30.21
C MET A 1 3.69 4.42 29.30
N ILE A 2 3.76 4.17 27.99
CA ILE A 2 4.18 5.21 27.03
C ILE A 2 2.93 5.96 26.58
N ALA A 3 2.78 7.18 27.11
CA ALA A 3 1.77 8.14 26.66
C ALA A 3 2.11 8.54 25.21
N ASN A 4 1.25 8.16 24.26
CA ASN A 4 1.41 8.59 22.88
C ASN A 4 0.77 9.98 22.74
N ALA A 5 1.58 11.01 22.57
CA ALA A 5 1.08 12.37 22.34
C ALA A 5 0.30 12.41 21.01
N PRO A 6 -0.88 13.05 20.94
CA PRO A 6 -1.57 13.24 19.67
C PRO A 6 -0.83 14.31 18.85
N SER A 7 0.07 13.88 17.96
CA SER A 7 0.62 14.75 16.93
C SER A 7 -0.51 15.19 15.98
N LYS A 8 -0.68 16.51 15.89
CA LYS A 8 -1.80 17.22 15.27
C LYS A 8 -1.67 17.33 13.73
N LEU A 9 -1.34 16.24 13.05
CA LEU A 9 -1.39 16.12 11.59
C LEU A 9 -2.44 15.06 11.24
N PRO A 10 -3.21 15.21 10.13
CA PRO A 10 -4.06 14.13 9.66
C PRO A 10 -3.15 12.91 9.41
N ARG A 11 -3.38 11.84 10.17
CA ARG A 11 -2.60 10.62 10.03
C ARG A 11 -3.07 9.92 8.77
N LEU A 12 -2.21 9.91 7.75
CA LEU A 12 -2.52 9.36 6.44
C LEU A 12 -2.20 7.85 6.45
N CYS A 13 -3.15 7.05 5.98
CA CYS A 13 -3.01 5.62 5.81
C CYS A 13 -3.01 5.27 4.32
N TRP A 14 -2.01 4.52 3.87
CA TRP A 14 -2.01 3.96 2.51
C TRP A 14 -2.46 2.51 2.53
N VAL A 15 -3.43 2.17 1.70
CA VAL A 15 -3.78 0.79 1.38
C VAL A 15 -3.08 0.42 0.08
N VAL A 16 -2.04 -0.40 0.15
CA VAL A 16 -1.27 -0.84 -1.02
C VAL A 16 -1.73 -2.23 -1.45
N THR A 17 -2.20 -2.35 -2.69
CA THR A 17 -2.79 -3.60 -3.21
C THR A 17 -2.46 -3.79 -4.70
N ASP A 18 -2.56 -5.02 -5.19
CA ASP A 18 -2.52 -5.34 -6.62
C ASP A 18 -3.84 -5.01 -7.36
N GLY A 19 -4.88 -4.61 -6.61
CA GLY A 19 -6.22 -4.31 -7.11
C GLY A 19 -7.10 -5.54 -7.25
N SER A 20 -6.67 -6.70 -6.74
CA SER A 20 -7.53 -7.88 -6.65
C SER A 20 -8.60 -7.68 -5.58
N ALA A 21 -9.87 -7.81 -5.95
CA ALA A 21 -11.01 -7.58 -5.04
C ALA A 21 -10.97 -8.47 -3.78
N GLY A 22 -10.37 -9.66 -3.86
CA GLY A 22 -10.19 -10.57 -2.72
C GLY A 22 -9.24 -10.03 -1.64
N ASN A 23 -8.28 -9.18 -2.04
CA ASN A 23 -7.27 -8.60 -1.16
C ASN A 23 -7.61 -7.16 -0.77
N GLU A 24 -8.19 -6.39 -1.68
CA GLU A 24 -8.48 -4.97 -1.46
C GLU A 24 -9.55 -4.77 -0.36
N ASN A 25 -10.61 -5.59 -0.35
CA ASN A 25 -11.72 -5.42 0.60
C ASN A 25 -11.31 -5.59 2.08
N PRO A 26 -10.57 -6.64 2.48
CA PRO A 26 -10.08 -6.75 3.86
C PRO A 26 -9.12 -5.61 4.25
N ALA A 27 -8.25 -5.18 3.33
CA ALA A 27 -7.30 -4.09 3.58
C ALA A 27 -8.02 -2.75 3.80
N LEU A 28 -9.03 -2.47 2.98
CA LEU A 28 -9.91 -1.32 3.14
C LEU A 28 -10.70 -1.37 4.45
N GLY A 29 -11.26 -2.53 4.79
CA GLY A 29 -11.99 -2.71 6.05
C GLY A 29 -11.11 -2.45 7.27
N LEU A 30 -9.85 -2.91 7.24
CA LEU A 30 -8.88 -2.61 8.29
C LEU A 30 -8.56 -1.12 8.33
N ALA A 31 -8.28 -0.47 7.20
CA ALA A 31 -7.98 0.95 7.14
C ALA A 31 -9.13 1.82 7.69
N GLN A 32 -10.37 1.48 7.33
CA GLN A 32 -11.58 2.11 7.87
C GLN A 32 -11.71 1.91 9.38
N ALA A 33 -11.40 0.72 9.90
CA ALA A 33 -11.44 0.44 11.33
C ALA A 33 -10.37 1.21 12.12
N VAL A 34 -9.22 1.53 11.53
CA VAL A 34 -8.19 2.38 12.16
C VAL A 34 -8.65 3.84 12.22
N GLY A 35 -9.60 4.26 11.38
CA GLY A 35 -10.20 5.60 11.42
C GLY A 35 -9.27 6.71 10.93
N LEU A 36 -8.33 6.38 10.03
CA LEU A 36 -7.39 7.31 9.41
C LEU A 36 -7.86 7.75 8.03
N GLU A 37 -7.38 8.91 7.57
CA GLU A 37 -7.56 9.33 6.18
C GLU A 37 -6.86 8.31 5.29
N THR A 38 -7.60 7.64 4.41
CA THR A 38 -7.11 6.46 3.69
C THR A 38 -7.01 6.75 2.19
N GLU A 39 -5.84 6.51 1.63
CA GLU A 39 -5.60 6.49 0.19
C GLU A 39 -5.29 5.07 -0.28
N VAL A 40 -5.94 4.62 -1.35
CA VAL A 40 -5.62 3.34 -1.99
C VAL A 40 -4.54 3.57 -3.04
N LYS A 41 -3.44 2.82 -2.95
CA LYS A 41 -2.37 2.76 -3.95
C LYS A 41 -2.40 1.39 -4.61
N ARG A 42 -2.83 1.34 -5.87
CA ARG A 42 -2.86 0.13 -6.69
C ARG A 42 -1.56 0.01 -7.47
N LEU A 43 -0.79 -1.02 -7.16
CA LEU A 43 0.49 -1.31 -7.79
C LEU A 43 0.34 -2.47 -8.75
N ARG A 44 0.72 -2.28 -10.02
CA ARG A 44 0.59 -3.29 -11.07
C ARG A 44 1.96 -3.63 -11.63
N PRO A 45 2.60 -4.71 -11.15
CA PRO A 45 3.87 -5.16 -11.69
C PRO A 45 3.70 -5.58 -13.16
N ARG A 46 4.61 -5.12 -14.02
CA ARG A 46 4.58 -5.48 -15.45
C ARG A 46 5.20 -6.86 -15.69
N ARG A 47 4.89 -7.49 -16.82
CA ARG A 47 5.64 -8.67 -17.29
C ARG A 47 7.10 -8.27 -17.55
N PRO A 48 8.09 -9.12 -17.21
CA PRO A 48 7.97 -10.53 -16.76
C PRO A 48 7.71 -10.70 -15.25
N TRP A 49 7.66 -9.63 -14.49
CA TRP A 49 7.72 -9.63 -13.03
C TRP A 49 6.47 -10.20 -12.37
N THR A 50 5.34 -10.20 -13.06
CA THR A 50 4.14 -10.94 -12.66
C THR A 50 4.34 -12.47 -12.68
N TRP A 51 5.32 -12.99 -13.41
CA TRP A 51 5.58 -14.43 -13.56
C TRP A 51 6.71 -14.93 -12.67
N LEU A 52 7.66 -14.07 -12.31
CA LEU A 52 8.74 -14.44 -11.41
C LEU A 52 8.28 -14.42 -9.95
N PRO A 53 8.78 -15.34 -9.11
CA PRO A 53 8.70 -15.21 -7.66
C PRO A 53 9.23 -13.85 -7.19
N GLY A 54 8.64 -13.28 -6.14
CA GLY A 54 9.07 -11.99 -5.59
C GLY A 54 10.53 -11.99 -5.14
N ASP A 55 11.04 -13.14 -4.67
CA ASP A 55 12.45 -13.32 -4.29
C ASP A 55 13.44 -13.12 -5.45
N LEU A 56 12.97 -13.17 -6.69
CA LEU A 56 13.77 -12.98 -7.91
C LEU A 56 13.55 -11.60 -8.55
N TRP A 57 12.92 -10.65 -7.85
CA TRP A 57 12.82 -9.27 -8.34
C TRP A 57 14.10 -8.48 -8.03
N PRO A 58 14.94 -8.18 -9.03
CA PRO A 58 16.18 -7.43 -8.77
C PRO A 58 15.90 -5.98 -8.35
N LEU A 59 14.78 -5.40 -8.81
CA LEU A 59 14.41 -3.99 -8.60
C LEU A 59 12.88 -3.85 -8.48
N PRO A 60 12.30 -3.99 -7.27
CA PRO A 60 10.85 -4.02 -7.07
C PRO A 60 10.14 -2.73 -7.50
N PHE A 61 10.76 -1.57 -7.33
CA PHE A 61 10.15 -0.30 -7.77
C PHE A 61 10.26 -0.08 -9.28
N ALA A 62 11.31 -0.58 -9.94
CA ALA A 62 11.42 -0.55 -11.40
C ALA A 62 10.45 -1.54 -12.07
N ALA A 63 9.91 -2.48 -11.30
CA ALA A 63 8.98 -3.49 -11.77
C ALA A 63 7.54 -2.99 -11.96
N LEU A 64 7.22 -1.81 -11.43
CA LEU A 64 5.88 -1.23 -11.51
C LEU A 64 5.56 -0.78 -12.94
N GLY A 65 4.42 -1.18 -13.47
CA GLY A 65 3.89 -0.72 -14.75
C GLY A 65 3.47 0.75 -14.71
N PRO A 66 3.29 1.40 -15.88
CA PRO A 66 2.83 2.78 -15.97
C PRO A 66 1.43 2.99 -15.37
N ASP A 67 0.62 1.93 -15.26
CA ASP A 67 -0.70 1.95 -14.64
C ASP A 67 -0.66 1.84 -13.10
N SER A 68 0.53 1.84 -12.49
CA SER A 68 0.68 1.80 -11.03
C SER A 68 0.59 3.19 -10.44
N ASP A 69 -0.01 3.30 -9.26
CA ASP A 69 -0.01 4.55 -8.52
C ASP A 69 1.41 4.96 -8.13
N ILE A 70 1.66 6.28 -8.18
CA ILE A 70 2.93 6.86 -7.82
C ILE A 70 3.08 6.83 -6.30
N LEU A 71 4.15 6.21 -5.82
CA LEU A 71 4.58 6.26 -4.43
C LEU A 71 5.50 7.46 -4.24
N ALA A 72 4.90 8.61 -3.95
CA ALA A 72 5.60 9.87 -3.72
C ALA A 72 5.02 10.58 -2.49
N PRO A 73 5.75 11.56 -1.91
CA PRO A 73 5.23 12.37 -0.82
C PRO A 73 3.86 13.01 -1.13
N PRO A 74 3.00 13.23 -0.11
CA PRO A 74 3.25 13.03 1.31
C PRO A 74 3.23 11.55 1.73
N TRP A 75 4.23 11.13 2.49
CA TRP A 75 4.33 9.75 2.98
C TRP A 75 3.30 9.47 4.07
N PRO A 76 2.71 8.27 4.10
CA PRO A 76 1.71 7.91 5.11
C PRO A 76 2.39 7.58 6.45
N ASP A 77 1.65 7.75 7.54
CA ASP A 77 2.04 7.27 8.87
C ASP A 77 1.82 5.76 9.02
N LEU A 78 0.90 5.19 8.23
CA LEU A 78 0.56 3.77 8.24
C LEU A 78 0.41 3.22 6.83
N VAL A 79 0.96 2.03 6.58
CA VAL A 79 0.75 1.28 5.34
C VAL A 79 0.08 -0.04 5.67
N ILE A 80 -1.04 -0.32 5.00
CA ILE A 80 -1.77 -1.59 5.05
C ILE A 80 -1.65 -2.24 3.70
N THR A 81 -1.10 -3.45 3.67
CA THR A 81 -0.92 -4.21 2.43
C THR A 81 -1.73 -5.49 2.49
N CYS A 82 -2.32 -5.89 1.37
CA CYS A 82 -2.91 -7.21 1.22
C CYS A 82 -2.58 -7.78 -0.16
N GLY A 83 -1.95 -8.95 -0.16
CA GLY A 83 -1.35 -9.56 -1.34
C GLY A 83 -0.60 -10.83 -0.98
N ARG A 84 0.02 -11.44 -1.98
CA ARG A 84 0.85 -12.65 -1.87
C ARG A 84 2.32 -12.31 -2.00
#